data_AF-A0A257YEG1-F1
#
_entry.id   AF-A0A257YEG1-F1
#
_cell.length_a   1.000
_cell.length_b   1.000
_cell.length_c   1.000
_cell.angle_alpha   90.00
_cell.angle_beta   90.00
_cell.angle_gamma   90.00
#
_symmetry.space_group_name_H-M   'P 1'
#
loop_
_entity.id
_entity.type
_entity.pdbx_description
1 polymer ?
#
loop_
_entity_poly.entity_id
_entity_poly.type
_entity_poly.pdbx_seq_one_letter_code
_entity_poly.pdbx_strand_id
1 'polypeptide(L)'
;MHPPGSLLDENPGSTLSGHQHLFALQEFGNIYTRIMNPTNGALEGKIAALEGGAAALAVASGHAAQFLAFHTLMEPGCNIV
;
A
#
# COMPACT_ATOMS: atom_id res chain seq x y z
N MET A 1 8.42 -29.59 26.00
CA MET A 1 7.09 -29.18 25.50
C MET A 1 6.86 -27.76 25.97
N HIS A 2 7.11 -26.78 25.10
CA HIS A 2 7.21 -25.36 25.46
C HIS A 2 5.82 -24.80 25.83
N PRO A 3 5.70 -24.05 26.94
CA PRO A 3 4.43 -23.45 27.36
C PRO A 3 4.10 -22.20 26.52
N PRO A 4 2.81 -21.81 26.43
CA PRO A 4 2.38 -20.62 25.71
C PRO A 4 2.75 -19.36 26.52
N GLY A 5 3.66 -18.56 25.99
CA GLY A 5 4.10 -17.29 26.57
C GLY A 5 4.81 -16.45 25.52
N SER A 6 4.05 -15.79 24.65
CA SER A 6 4.57 -14.76 23.74
C SER A 6 3.53 -13.69 23.40
N LEU A 7 2.77 -13.27 24.41
CA LEU A 7 1.90 -12.09 24.34
C LEU A 7 2.44 -11.10 25.38
N LEU A 8 2.76 -9.89 24.91
CA LEU A 8 3.28 -8.74 25.65
C LEU A 8 4.81 -8.70 25.77
N ASP A 9 5.45 -8.13 24.75
CA ASP A 9 6.67 -7.34 24.97
C ASP A 9 6.24 -6.13 25.83
N GLU A 10 6.60 -6.15 27.11
CA GLU A 10 6.15 -5.23 28.17
C GLU A 10 6.78 -3.82 28.03
N ASN A 11 7.32 -3.45 26.86
CA ASN A 11 7.83 -2.12 26.60
C ASN A 11 6.81 -1.28 25.81
N PRO A 12 5.99 -0.44 26.47
CA PRO A 12 5.01 0.40 25.78
C PRO A 12 5.65 1.39 24.77
N GLY A 13 6.99 1.54 24.75
CA GLY A 13 7.72 2.31 23.75
C GLY A 13 8.16 1.55 22.50
N SER A 14 8.26 0.21 22.51
CA SER A 14 8.79 -0.57 21.37
C SER A 14 7.75 -0.73 20.25
N THR A 15 6.48 -0.91 20.59
CA THR A 15 5.38 -1.08 19.63
C THR A 15 5.01 0.22 18.91
N LEU A 16 5.08 1.36 19.61
CA LEU A 16 4.89 2.68 19.01
C LEU A 16 6.01 3.02 18.00
N SER A 17 7.25 2.60 18.27
CA SER A 17 8.39 2.84 17.37
C SER A 17 8.21 2.13 16.03
N GLY A 18 7.71 0.89 16.02
CA GLY A 18 7.52 0.13 14.77
C GLY A 18 6.48 0.76 13.84
N HIS A 19 5.40 1.32 14.38
CA HIS A 19 4.38 1.98 13.55
C HIS A 19 4.89 3.29 12.93
N GLN A 20 5.80 4.02 13.58
CA GLN A 20 6.40 5.24 13.04
C GLN A 20 7.18 4.96 11.75
N HIS A 21 7.83 3.80 11.63
CA HIS A 21 8.57 3.41 10.44
C HIS A 21 7.68 3.22 9.22
N LEU A 22 6.44 2.72 9.40
CA LEU A 22 5.47 2.55 8.32
C LEU A 22 5.00 3.89 7.75
N PHE A 23 4.74 4.87 8.62
CA PHE A 23 4.35 6.23 8.18
C PHE A 23 5.53 7.03 7.62
N ALA A 24 6.75 6.74 8.07
CA ALA A 24 7.99 7.32 7.54
C ALA A 24 8.47 6.63 6.24
N LEU A 25 7.72 5.65 5.71
CA LEU A 25 8.06 4.86 4.51
C LEU A 25 9.39 4.08 4.62
N GLN A 26 9.83 3.79 5.84
CA GLN A 26 11.04 3.02 6.12
C GLN A 26 10.78 1.50 6.08
N GLU A 27 9.54 1.11 6.32
CA GLU A 27 9.07 -0.28 6.24
C GLU A 27 7.79 -0.33 5.39
N PHE A 28 7.65 -1.40 4.60
CA PHE A 28 6.42 -1.66 3.86
C PHE A 28 5.43 -2.46 4.72
N GLY A 29 4.18 -2.01 4.77
CA GLY A 29 3.13 -2.69 5.51
C GLY A 29 1.76 -2.04 5.34
N ASN A 30 0.71 -2.78 5.70
CA ASN A 30 -0.66 -2.29 5.62
C ASN A 30 -0.99 -1.43 6.85
N ILE A 31 -1.31 -0.15 6.64
CA ILE A 31 -1.73 0.77 7.69
C ILE A 31 -3.25 0.94 7.69
N TYR A 32 -3.83 1.25 6.53
CA TYR A 32 -5.24 1.56 6.38
C TYR A 32 -5.74 1.22 4.98
N THR A 33 -6.95 0.69 4.89
CA THR A 33 -7.52 0.10 3.67
C THR A 33 -7.72 1.08 2.51
N ARG A 34 -7.79 2.38 2.78
CA ARG A 34 -7.80 3.41 1.72
C ARG A 34 -6.51 3.44 0.91
N ILE A 35 -5.37 3.11 1.52
CA ILE A 35 -4.05 3.20 0.90
C ILE A 35 -3.58 1.82 0.46
N MET A 36 -3.68 0.81 1.35
CA MET A 36 -3.27 -0.56 1.05
C MET A 36 -4.19 -1.57 1.75
N ASN A 37 -4.48 -2.67 1.06
CA ASN A 37 -5.29 -3.78 1.55
C ASN A 37 -4.74 -5.09 0.99
N PRO A 38 -4.53 -6.15 1.79
CA PRO A 38 -3.97 -7.42 1.32
C PRO A 38 -4.70 -8.05 0.12
N THR A 39 -6.03 -7.93 0.07
CA THR A 39 -6.82 -8.49 -1.05
C THR A 39 -6.53 -7.73 -2.35
N ASN A 40 -6.43 -6.41 -2.28
CA ASN A 40 -6.06 -5.58 -3.42
C ASN A 40 -4.62 -5.83 -3.83
N GLY A 41 -3.68 -5.96 -2.89
CA GLY A 41 -2.28 -6.28 -3.19
C GLY A 41 -2.11 -7.60 -3.95
N ALA A 42 -2.91 -8.62 -3.63
CA ALA A 42 -2.92 -9.87 -4.38
C ALA A 42 -3.46 -9.71 -5.82
N LEU A 43 -4.47 -8.86 -6.02
CA LEU A 43 -4.99 -8.51 -7.35
C LEU A 43 -3.94 -7.71 -8.14
N GLU A 44 -3.37 -6.67 -7.54
CA GLU A 44 -2.36 -5.80 -8.12
C GLU A 44 -1.14 -6.60 -8.59
N GLY A 45 -0.62 -7.51 -7.74
CA GLY A 45 0.49 -8.38 -8.12
C GLY A 45 0.20 -9.28 -9.33
N LYS A 46 -1.03 -9.79 -9.46
CA LYS A 46 -1.44 -10.60 -10.62
C LYS A 46 -1.58 -9.76 -11.89
N ILE A 47 -2.16 -8.57 -11.79
CA ILE A 47 -2.30 -7.65 -12.94
C ILE A 47 -0.92 -7.18 -13.42
N ALA A 48 -0.03 -6.80 -12.51
CA ALA A 48 1.33 -6.40 -12.86
C ALA A 48 2.07 -7.53 -13.60
N ALA A 49 1.98 -8.77 -13.10
CA ALA A 49 2.56 -9.93 -13.77
C ALA A 49 1.95 -10.22 -15.15
N LEU A 50 0.62 -10.04 -15.30
CA LEU A 50 -0.08 -10.25 -16.57
C LEU A 50 0.35 -9.25 -17.65
N GLU A 51 0.48 -7.97 -17.29
CA GLU A 51 0.87 -6.90 -18.20
C GLU A 51 2.41 -6.80 -18.40
N GLY A 52 3.19 -7.58 -17.65
CA GLY A 52 4.65 -7.46 -17.61
C GLY A 52 5.14 -6.14 -17.00
N GLY A 53 4.30 -5.49 -16.18
CA GLY A 53 4.58 -4.22 -15.51
C GLY A 53 5.32 -4.39 -14.18
N ALA A 54 5.95 -3.31 -13.72
CA ALA A 54 6.65 -3.30 -12.43
C ALA A 54 5.69 -3.34 -11.21
N ALA A 55 4.51 -2.73 -11.34
CA ALA A 55 3.48 -2.66 -10.31
C ALA A 55 2.10 -2.36 -10.94
N ALA A 56 1.04 -2.53 -10.16
CA ALA A 56 -0.31 -2.11 -10.50
C ALA A 56 -1.00 -1.50 -9.27
N LEU A 57 -2.09 -0.75 -9.48
CA LEU A 57 -2.87 -0.12 -8.42
C LEU A 57 -4.37 -0.38 -8.64
N ALA A 58 -5.03 -0.99 -7.65
CA ALA A 58 -6.47 -1.24 -7.67
C ALA A 58 -7.23 -0.09 -7.01
N VAL A 59 -8.26 0.40 -7.70
CA VAL A 59 -9.08 1.54 -7.27
C VAL A 59 -10.56 1.24 -7.45
N ALA A 60 -11.43 2.10 -6.91
CA ALA A 60 -12.87 1.84 -6.83
C ALA A 60 -13.57 1.68 -8.19
N SER A 61 -13.05 2.28 -9.27
CA SER A 61 -13.65 2.20 -10.60
C SER A 61 -12.64 2.51 -11.71
N GLY A 62 -12.97 2.15 -12.95
CA GLY A 62 -12.15 2.52 -14.12
C GLY A 62 -12.01 4.03 -14.31
N HIS A 63 -13.06 4.80 -13.97
CA HIS A 63 -13.00 6.26 -14.03
C HIS A 63 -12.02 6.82 -12.99
N ALA A 64 -12.01 6.27 -11.78
CA ALA A 64 -11.03 6.65 -10.76
C ALA A 64 -9.60 6.31 -11.20
N ALA A 65 -9.40 5.20 -11.93
CA ALA A 65 -8.08 4.80 -12.44
C ALA A 65 -7.54 5.82 -13.45
N GLN A 66 -8.38 6.21 -14.41
CA GLN A 66 -8.03 7.25 -15.39
C GLN A 66 -7.77 8.59 -14.71
N PHE A 67 -8.65 8.99 -13.79
CA PHE A 67 -8.52 10.24 -13.05
C PHE A 67 -7.20 10.30 -12.26
N LEU A 68 -6.86 9.25 -11.51
CA LEU A 68 -5.62 9.21 -10.75
C LEU A 68 -4.39 9.22 -11.66
N ALA A 69 -4.39 8.45 -12.75
CA ALA A 69 -3.28 8.44 -13.70
C ALA A 69 -2.98 9.84 -14.23
N PHE A 70 -4.01 10.58 -14.67
CA PHE A 70 -3.81 11.93 -15.18
C PHE A 70 -3.51 12.94 -14.09
N HIS A 71 -4.20 12.88 -12.94
CA HIS A 71 -3.98 13.82 -11.85
C HIS A 71 -2.57 13.70 -11.24
N THR A 72 -1.96 12.52 -11.27
CA THR A 72 -0.59 12.31 -10.82
C THR A 72 0.45 12.75 -11.86
N LEU A 73 0.14 12.67 -13.15
CA LEU A 73 1.10 12.94 -14.23
C LEU A 73 1.00 14.35 -14.83
N MET A 74 -0.14 15.02 -14.69
CA MET A 74 -0.44 16.26 -15.42
C MET A 74 -0.53 17.47 -14.49
N GLU A 75 -0.12 18.62 -15.02
CA GLU A 75 -0.21 19.94 -14.40
C GLU A 75 -0.93 20.92 -15.36
N PRO A 76 -1.35 22.12 -14.88
CA PRO A 76 -1.92 23.14 -15.75
C PRO A 76 -0.99 23.46 -16.93
N GLY A 77 -1.51 23.31 -18.16
CA GLY A 77 -0.75 23.49 -19.40
C GLY A 77 -0.23 22.20 -20.04
N CYS A 78 -0.33 21.06 -19.36
CA CYS A 78 -0.09 19.74 -19.96
C CYS A 78 -1.21 19.37 -20.95
N ASN A 79 -0.86 18.59 -21.97
CA ASN A 79 -1.79 18.12 -23.00
C ASN A 79 -1.72 16.59 -23.12
N ILE A 80 -2.85 15.97 -23.45
CA ILE A 80 -2.99 14.54 -23.73
C ILE A 80 -3.61 14.36 -25.12
N VAL A 81 -3.18 13.33 -25.86
CA VAL A 81 -3.59 13.03 -27.24
C VAL A 81 -4.44 11.77 -27.28
#